data_AF-A0A1X1YJG6-F1
#
_entry.id   AF-A0A1X1YJG6-F1
#
_cell.length_a   1.000
_cell.length_b   1.000
_cell.length_c   1.000
_cell.angle_alpha   90.00
_cell.angle_beta   90.00
_cell.angle_gamma   90.00
#
_symmetry.space_group_name_H-M   'P 1'
#
loop_
_entity.id
_entity.type
_entity.pdbx_description
1 polymer ?
#
loop_
_entity_poly.entity_id
_entity_poly.type
_entity_poly.pdbx_seq_one_letter_code
_entity_poly.pdbx_strand_id
1 'polypeptide(L)'
;MAGLNQLLESDALAHIDPGVKKQAWTTAAAAVTHLRARLTEICEAGDQACNAAAASALSDAAKINQLNAVKDRVNSDAAGASRAAVAKIVGVIQQLLDAAESREDASKWLAAQGFNIAEPAPPPPIPKDKLR
;
A
#
# COMPACT_ATOMS: atom_id res chain seq x y z
N MET A 1 -6.28 -12.57 -1.31
CA MET A 1 -5.73 -13.57 -2.25
C MET A 1 -6.81 -14.35 -3.01
N ALA A 2 -8.00 -14.62 -2.44
CA ALA A 2 -9.06 -15.39 -3.11
C ALA A 2 -9.59 -14.77 -4.43
N GLY A 3 -9.81 -13.45 -4.50
CA GLY A 3 -10.37 -12.81 -5.71
C GLY A 3 -9.44 -12.78 -6.93
N LEU A 4 -8.12 -12.79 -6.72
CA LEU A 4 -7.12 -12.83 -7.81
C LEU A 4 -7.03 -14.22 -8.45
N ASN A 5 -7.19 -15.29 -7.66
CA ASN A 5 -7.33 -16.65 -8.20
C ASN A 5 -8.64 -16.81 -8.98
N GLN A 6 -9.74 -16.24 -8.50
CA GLN A 6 -11.04 -16.27 -9.21
C GLN A 6 -11.01 -15.57 -10.58
N LEU A 7 -10.27 -14.46 -10.71
CA LEU A 7 -10.06 -13.80 -12.01
C LEU A 7 -9.38 -14.75 -13.00
N LEU A 8 -8.36 -15.51 -12.58
CA LEU A 8 -7.56 -16.38 -13.45
C LEU A 8 -8.24 -17.69 -13.84
N GLU A 9 -9.14 -18.17 -12.98
CA GLU A 9 -9.99 -19.33 -13.22
C GLU A 9 -11.31 -18.96 -13.92
N SER A 10 -11.60 -17.66 -14.07
CA SER A 10 -12.76 -17.22 -14.85
C SER A 10 -12.54 -17.50 -16.34
N ASP A 11 -13.60 -17.93 -17.03
CA ASP A 11 -13.60 -18.15 -18.49
C ASP A 11 -13.10 -16.91 -19.26
N ALA A 12 -13.22 -15.72 -18.70
CA ALA A 12 -12.73 -14.47 -19.26
C ALA A 12 -11.20 -14.42 -19.45
N LEU A 13 -10.41 -15.12 -18.63
CA LEU A 13 -8.95 -15.17 -18.77
C LEU A 13 -8.45 -16.50 -19.35
N ALA A 14 -9.33 -17.47 -19.65
CA ALA A 14 -8.94 -18.80 -20.10
C ALA A 14 -8.14 -18.80 -21.41
N HIS A 15 -8.29 -17.76 -22.23
CA HIS A 15 -7.63 -17.62 -23.55
C HIS A 15 -6.41 -16.70 -23.53
N ILE A 16 -6.07 -16.08 -22.40
CA ILE A 16 -4.88 -15.23 -22.29
C ILE A 16 -3.62 -16.09 -22.35
N ASP A 17 -2.66 -15.64 -23.14
CA ASP A 17 -1.32 -16.21 -23.25
C ASP A 17 -0.68 -16.45 -21.85
N PRO A 18 -0.19 -17.68 -21.58
CA PRO A 18 0.43 -18.00 -20.29
C PRO A 18 1.65 -17.13 -19.94
N GLY A 19 2.39 -16.64 -20.94
CA GLY A 19 3.49 -15.71 -20.76
C GLY A 19 3.02 -14.34 -20.26
N VAL A 20 1.92 -13.81 -20.80
CA VAL A 20 1.28 -12.59 -20.31
C VAL A 20 0.84 -12.75 -18.85
N LYS A 21 0.20 -13.87 -18.50
CA LYS A 21 -0.18 -14.16 -17.10
C LYS A 21 1.04 -14.22 -16.18
N LYS A 22 2.10 -14.90 -16.60
CA LYS A 22 3.35 -15.02 -15.82
C LYS A 22 4.01 -13.66 -15.58
N GLN A 23 4.08 -12.83 -16.62
CA GLN A 23 4.66 -11.50 -16.54
C GLN A 23 3.86 -10.60 -15.60
N ALA A 24 2.53 -10.59 -15.73
CA ALA A 24 1.61 -9.89 -14.83
C ALA A 24 1.87 -10.26 -13.36
N TRP A 25 1.94 -11.57 -13.07
CA TRP A 25 2.24 -12.05 -11.72
C TRP A 25 3.61 -11.62 -11.21
N THR A 26 4.61 -11.67 -12.07
CA THR A 26 5.98 -11.28 -11.72
C THR A 26 6.02 -9.80 -11.33
N THR A 27 5.35 -8.95 -12.11
CA THR A 27 5.24 -7.52 -11.83
C THR A 27 4.46 -7.23 -10.56
N ALA A 28 3.34 -7.91 -10.32
CA ALA A 28 2.55 -7.76 -9.09
C ALA A 28 3.35 -8.21 -7.84
N ALA A 29 4.02 -9.36 -7.92
CA ALA A 29 4.86 -9.87 -6.84
C ALA A 29 6.05 -8.94 -6.53
N ALA A 30 6.66 -8.36 -7.56
CA ALA A 30 7.71 -7.36 -7.42
C ALA A 30 7.18 -6.08 -6.75
N ALA A 31 5.98 -5.61 -7.11
CA ALA A 31 5.34 -4.45 -6.48
C ALA A 31 5.10 -4.68 -4.98
N VAL A 32 4.58 -5.85 -4.60
CA VAL A 32 4.36 -6.22 -3.18
C VAL A 32 5.68 -6.37 -2.42
N THR A 33 6.71 -6.95 -3.06
CA THR A 33 8.04 -7.11 -2.44
C THR A 33 8.70 -5.76 -2.19
N HIS A 34 8.63 -4.86 -3.18
CA HIS A 34 9.11 -3.50 -3.04
C HIS A 34 8.34 -2.73 -1.96
N LEU A 35 7.01 -2.86 -1.90
CA LEU A 35 6.20 -2.27 -0.83
C LEU A 35 6.68 -2.72 0.54
N ARG A 36 6.88 -4.03 0.72
CA ARG A 36 7.35 -4.60 1.99
C ARG A 36 8.70 -4.01 2.40
N ALA A 37 9.67 -3.97 1.49
CA ALA A 37 10.98 -3.38 1.77
C ALA A 37 10.87 -1.91 2.17
N ARG A 38 10.08 -1.12 1.44
CA ARG A 38 9.85 0.30 1.75
C ARG A 38 9.18 0.50 3.10
N LEU A 39 8.19 -0.33 3.45
CA LEU A 39 7.54 -0.25 4.75
C LEU A 39 8.50 -0.62 5.89
N THR A 40 9.38 -1.61 5.69
CA THR A 40 10.43 -1.94 6.66
C THR A 40 11.36 -0.75 6.89
N GLU A 41 11.87 -0.13 5.83
CA GLU A 41 12.74 1.05 5.92
C GLU A 41 12.04 2.24 6.62
N ILE A 42 10.76 2.46 6.32
CA ILE A 42 9.95 3.52 6.93
C ILE A 42 9.75 3.26 8.43
N CYS A 43 9.44 2.01 8.80
CA CYS A 43 9.29 1.62 10.20
C CYS A 43 10.60 1.78 10.97
N GLU A 44 11.72 1.28 10.45
CA GLU A 44 13.03 1.39 11.08
C GLU A 44 13.43 2.87 11.29
N ALA A 45 13.24 3.72 10.28
CA ALA A 45 13.51 5.15 10.38
C ALA A 45 12.53 5.88 11.33
N GLY A 46 11.28 5.41 11.40
CA GLY A 46 10.26 5.89 12.33
C GLY A 46 10.62 5.57 13.78
N ASP A 47 10.99 4.32 14.06
CA ASP A 47 11.38 3.84 15.39
C ASP A 47 12.60 4.58 15.92
N GLN A 48 13.62 4.79 15.07
CA GLN A 48 14.79 5.60 15.43
C GLN A 48 14.40 7.03 15.81
N ALA A 49 13.50 7.65 15.04
CA ALA A 49 13.05 9.01 15.32
C ALA A 49 12.18 9.11 16.59
N CYS A 50 11.33 8.11 16.85
CA CYS A 50 10.56 7.99 18.09
C CYS A 50 11.48 7.83 19.31
N ASN A 51 12.49 6.95 19.22
CA ASN A 51 13.47 6.74 20.28
C ASN A 51 14.27 8.01 20.57
N ALA A 52 14.69 8.75 19.54
CA ALA A 52 15.36 10.03 19.70
C ALA A 52 14.46 11.08 20.39
N ALA A 53 13.18 11.15 20.04
CA ALA A 53 12.22 12.04 20.69
C ALA A 53 12.00 11.66 22.17
N ALA A 54 11.88 10.37 22.47
CA ALA A 54 11.70 9.86 23.83
C ALA A 54 12.90 10.15 24.73
N ALA A 55 14.12 9.94 24.22
CA ALA A 55 15.37 10.18 24.91
C ALA A 55 15.75 11.67 25.06
N SER A 56 15.04 12.57 24.37
CA SER A 56 15.33 14.00 24.44
C SER A 56 15.06 14.60 25.83
N ALA A 57 15.76 15.68 26.16
CA ALA A 57 15.52 16.49 27.36
C ALA A 57 14.38 17.53 27.16
N LEU A 58 13.56 17.36 26.12
CA LEU A 58 12.43 18.25 25.83
C LEU A 58 11.33 18.12 26.89
N SER A 59 10.53 19.17 27.04
CA SER A 59 9.29 19.08 27.82
C SER A 59 8.30 18.10 27.18
N ASP A 60 7.38 17.55 27.96
CA ASP A 60 6.35 16.62 27.47
C ASP A 60 5.55 17.19 26.30
N ALA A 61 5.20 18.48 26.36
CA ALA A 61 4.50 19.15 25.27
C ALA A 61 5.33 19.18 23.97
N ALA A 62 6.64 19.42 24.08
CA ALA A 62 7.54 19.40 22.93
C ALA A 62 7.78 17.96 22.42
N LYS A 63 7.86 16.97 23.30
CA LYS A 63 7.93 15.54 22.92
C LYS A 63 6.69 15.09 22.14
N ILE A 64 5.48 15.46 22.59
CA ILE A 64 4.23 15.18 21.86
C ILE A 64 4.26 15.79 20.46
N ASN A 65 4.71 17.04 20.33
CA ASN A 65 4.80 17.70 19.03
C ASN A 65 5.78 16.97 18.11
N GLN A 66 6.94 16.55 18.63
CA GLN A 66 7.92 15.80 17.86
C GLN A 66 7.39 14.41 17.46
N LEU A 67 6.73 13.69 18.37
CA LEU A 67 6.14 12.38 18.08
C LEU A 67 5.02 12.48 17.04
N ASN A 68 4.17 13.50 17.12
CA ASN A 68 3.16 13.76 16.09
C ASN A 68 3.79 14.08 14.72
N ALA A 69 4.88 14.85 14.70
CA ALA A 69 5.62 15.09 13.44
C ALA A 69 6.23 13.81 12.86
N VAL A 70 6.79 12.94 13.70
CA VAL A 70 7.31 11.62 13.27
C VAL A 70 6.18 10.77 12.71
N LYS A 71 5.05 10.68 13.43
CA LYS A 71 3.84 9.99 13.00
C LYS A 71 3.37 10.48 11.63
N ASP A 72 3.24 11.78 11.43
CA ASP A 72 2.69 12.34 10.19
C ASP A 72 3.60 12.05 9.01
N ARG A 73 4.93 12.17 9.19
CA ARG A 73 5.91 11.78 8.19
C ARG A 73 5.83 10.29 7.84
N VAL A 74 5.89 9.41 8.83
CA VAL A 74 5.86 7.95 8.64
C VAL A 74 4.59 7.50 7.91
N ASN A 75 3.44 8.04 8.31
CA ASN A 75 2.17 7.71 7.65
C ASN A 75 2.10 8.26 6.22
N SER A 76 2.60 9.47 5.98
CA SER A 76 2.69 10.03 4.63
C SER A 76 3.58 9.19 3.71
N ASP A 77 4.75 8.78 4.19
CA ASP A 77 5.69 7.95 3.43
C ASP A 77 5.09 6.55 3.15
N ALA A 78 4.44 5.95 4.15
CA ALA A 78 3.77 4.65 4.00
C ALA A 78 2.59 4.71 3.02
N ALA A 79 1.79 5.78 3.07
CA ALA A 79 0.72 6.03 2.12
C ALA A 79 1.27 6.21 0.69
N GLY A 80 2.37 6.96 0.53
CA GLY A 80 3.09 7.11 -0.73
C GLY A 80 3.56 5.77 -1.31
N ALA A 81 4.22 4.95 -0.49
CA ALA A 81 4.69 3.62 -0.88
C ALA A 81 3.53 2.69 -1.27
N SER A 82 2.44 2.73 -0.50
CA SER A 82 1.23 1.94 -0.75
C SER A 82 0.56 2.34 -2.08
N ARG A 83 0.40 3.64 -2.34
CA ARG A 83 -0.16 4.15 -3.61
C ARG A 83 0.66 3.70 -4.81
N ALA A 84 1.99 3.75 -4.71
CA ALA A 84 2.86 3.30 -5.80
C ALA A 84 2.70 1.79 -6.08
N ALA A 85 2.55 0.97 -5.04
CA ALA A 85 2.33 -0.47 -5.20
C ALA A 85 0.95 -0.80 -5.76
N VAL A 86 -0.10 -0.15 -5.23
CA VAL A 86 -1.48 -0.29 -5.72
C VAL A 86 -1.57 0.12 -7.19
N ALA A 87 -0.98 1.26 -7.59
CA ALA A 87 -0.97 1.71 -8.98
C ALA A 87 -0.34 0.68 -9.93
N LYS A 88 0.76 0.04 -9.51
CA LYS A 88 1.38 -1.05 -10.29
C LYS A 88 0.45 -2.27 -10.42
N ILE A 89 -0.19 -2.68 -9.32
CA ILE A 89 -1.11 -3.83 -9.32
C ILE A 89 -2.34 -3.55 -10.19
N VAL A 90 -2.95 -2.37 -10.06
CA VAL A 90 -4.08 -1.92 -10.88
C VAL A 90 -3.68 -1.89 -12.36
N GLY A 91 -2.49 -1.37 -12.68
CA GLY A 91 -1.97 -1.37 -14.06
C GLY A 91 -1.79 -2.78 -14.63
N VAL A 92 -1.29 -3.73 -13.83
CA VAL A 92 -1.19 -5.15 -14.22
C VAL A 92 -2.57 -5.77 -14.47
N ILE A 93 -3.55 -5.45 -13.63
CA ILE A 93 -4.93 -5.93 -13.82
C ILE A 93 -5.52 -5.36 -15.11
N GLN A 94 -5.28 -4.08 -15.41
CA GLN A 94 -5.71 -3.48 -16.68
C GLN A 94 -5.10 -4.22 -17.87
N GLN A 95 -3.79 -4.51 -17.84
CA GLN A 95 -3.13 -5.29 -18.90
C GLN A 95 -3.75 -6.67 -19.10
N LEU A 96 -4.16 -7.35 -18.02
CA LEU A 96 -4.84 -8.63 -18.11
C LEU A 96 -6.26 -8.50 -18.69
N LEU A 97 -7.01 -7.47 -18.29
CA LEU A 97 -8.33 -7.19 -18.85
C LEU A 97 -8.25 -6.87 -20.34
N ASP A 98 -7.28 -6.03 -20.74
CA ASP A 98 -7.03 -5.68 -22.14
C ASP A 98 -6.64 -6.91 -22.96
N ALA A 99 -5.80 -7.80 -22.41
CA ALA A 99 -5.41 -9.06 -23.07
C ALA A 99 -6.56 -10.06 -23.19
N ALA A 100 -7.59 -9.96 -22.34
CA ALA A 100 -8.85 -10.69 -22.45
C ALA A 100 -9.88 -9.99 -23.35
N GLU A 101 -9.50 -8.90 -24.03
CA GLU A 101 -10.40 -8.07 -24.84
C GLU A 101 -11.58 -7.48 -24.03
N SER A 102 -11.45 -7.43 -22.70
CA SER A 102 -12.42 -6.78 -21.84
C SER A 102 -12.35 -5.26 -22.01
N ARG A 103 -13.51 -4.60 -21.97
CA ARG A 103 -13.63 -3.14 -21.97
C ARG A 103 -13.76 -2.56 -20.56
N GLU A 104 -13.60 -3.39 -19.54
CA GLU A 104 -13.71 -2.96 -18.15
C GLU A 104 -12.48 -2.18 -17.69
N ASP A 105 -12.72 -1.16 -16.87
CA ASP A 105 -11.68 -0.43 -16.16
C ASP A 105 -11.27 -1.22 -14.91
N ALA A 106 -9.96 -1.42 -14.72
CA ALA A 106 -9.42 -2.21 -13.62
C ALA A 106 -9.86 -1.74 -12.24
N SER A 107 -10.03 -0.42 -12.03
CA SER A 107 -10.49 0.13 -10.75
C SER A 107 -11.96 -0.22 -10.50
N LYS A 108 -12.81 -0.13 -11.52
CA LYS A 108 -14.21 -0.54 -11.44
C LYS A 108 -14.35 -2.04 -11.25
N TRP A 109 -13.57 -2.84 -11.98
CA TRP A 109 -13.54 -4.28 -11.84
C TRP A 109 -13.15 -4.68 -10.41
N LEU A 110 -12.07 -4.09 -9.87
CA LEU A 110 -11.65 -4.30 -8.48
C LEU A 110 -12.73 -3.93 -7.46
N ALA A 111 -13.41 -2.79 -7.66
CA ALA A 111 -14.51 -2.38 -6.78
C ALA A 111 -15.67 -3.38 -6.82
N ALA A 112 -16.01 -3.93 -7.99
CA ALA A 112 -17.02 -4.97 -8.14
C ALA A 112 -16.61 -6.29 -7.43
N GLN A 113 -15.30 -6.55 -7.31
CA GLN A 113 -14.77 -7.66 -6.50
C GLN A 113 -14.66 -7.33 -4.99
N GLY A 114 -15.13 -6.15 -4.54
CA GLY A 114 -15.11 -5.73 -3.14
C GLY A 114 -13.79 -5.12 -2.67
N PHE A 115 -12.86 -4.79 -3.57
CA PHE A 115 -11.64 -4.08 -3.20
C PHE A 115 -11.87 -2.56 -3.20
N ASN A 116 -11.60 -1.93 -2.06
CA ASN A 116 -11.54 -0.47 -1.96
C ASN A 116 -10.09 -0.01 -2.13
N ILE A 117 -9.83 0.73 -3.20
CA ILE A 117 -8.51 1.33 -3.49
C ILE A 117 -8.44 2.82 -3.09
N ALA A 118 -9.48 3.36 -2.46
CA ALA A 118 -9.48 4.73 -1.97
C ALA A 118 -8.46 4.90 -0.82
N GLU A 119 -7.90 6.10 -0.73
CA GLU A 119 -6.95 6.44 0.32
C GLU A 119 -7.67 6.48 1.68
N PRO A 120 -7.18 5.75 2.71
CA PRO A 120 -7.78 5.78 4.02
C PRO A 120 -7.56 7.14 4.70
N ALA A 121 -8.45 7.48 5.64
CA ALA A 121 -8.28 8.69 6.44
C ALA A 121 -6.99 8.63 7.27
N PRO A 122 -6.26 9.75 7.42
CA PRO A 122 -5.05 9.78 8.22
C PRO A 122 -5.37 9.51 9.71
N PRO A 123 -4.47 8.83 10.44
CA PRO A 123 -4.68 8.55 11.86
C PRO A 123 -4.74 9.85 12.68
N PRO A 124 -5.58 9.91 13.72
CA PRO A 124 -5.73 11.11 14.55
C PRO A 124 -4.43 11.42 15.31
N PRO A 125 -4.18 12.70 15.67
CA PRO A 125 -3.01 13.09 16.46
C PRO A 125 -2.93 12.35 17.81
N ILE A 126 -1.70 12.11 18.27
CA ILE A 126 -1.41 11.59 19.62
C ILE A 126 -1.74 12.69 20.63
N PRO A 127 -2.68 12.45 21.57
CA PRO A 127 -3.06 13.44 22.56
C PRO A 127 -2.05 13.46 23.73
N LYS A 128 -2.00 14.60 24.46
CA LYS A 128 -0.98 14.87 25.48
C LYS A 128 -0.98 13.90 26.67
N ASP A 129 -2.11 13.27 26.95
CA ASP A 129 -2.30 12.30 28.03
C ASP A 129 -1.64 10.95 27.76
N LYS A 130 -1.14 10.70 26.54
CA LYS A 130 -0.53 9.43 26.12
C LYS A 130 0.99 9.32 26.34
N LEU A 131 1.60 10.30 27.00
CA LEU A 131 3.05 10.29 27.33
C LEU A 131 3.41 9.59 28.66
N ARG A 132 2.47 8.86 29.26
CA ARG A 132 2.61 8.26 30.60
C ARG A 132 2.93 6.78 30.56
#